data_AF-A0A1M7FM86-F1
#
_entry.id   AF-A0A1M7FM86-F1
#
_cell.length_a   1.000
_cell.length_b   1.000
_cell.length_c   1.000
_cell.angle_alpha   90.00
_cell.angle_beta   90.00
_cell.angle_gamma   90.00
#
_symmetry.space_group_name_H-M   'P 1'
#
loop_
_entity.id
_entity.type
_entity.pdbx_description
1 polymer ?
#
loop_
_entity_poly.entity_id
_entity_poly.type
_entity_poly.pdbx_seq_one_letter_code
_entity_poly.pdbx_strand_id
1 'polypeptide(L)'
;MIDFLKLLTHDTSLIDYFNNHNLLEWVSNEDRLHHFDNEVINTKTKKQYKGIYFCFYSNKLEILFKPHYYFNGNLHNANDFTVIDSIKVIKEFKSVFNIDIMNLKVVNIEYGLNVISSIDIKDLITYLAYHEKNEFRTDIGLPFSKKSYRIDKNGRANQYKIIKAYAKGIQFPKFADINTFRFEVKSKESKYIKELGVKTLNDLLNKDVYILMADNIIKEFEKVLILDNHTDIQILSMKEQSKLNGYLNPHAWYKFINQSRNSFAKNKTTYNDLIDKTGNHLKKQIEKIIIDKLEILKKGAISTLKENSKTGAISTVYIDGNCTLNENKNLKDCSNTKNSICLITGFNIEMQKDNSILLSHTGLKYYHTADKRIFEQIKRTYLSKKWFNSNFEIQIKEIAHNIRNKSNNRNIKQKRIYHPQQLNILELINIKH
;
A
#
# COMPACT_ATOMS: atom_id res chain seq x y z
N MET A 1 5.02 -5.97 3.38
CA MET A 1 4.70 -7.14 4.24
C MET A 1 3.89 -6.66 5.44
N ILE A 2 3.73 -7.44 6.53
CA ILE A 2 2.64 -7.36 7.55
C ILE A 2 1.76 -6.09 7.53
N ASP A 3 0.52 -6.27 7.08
CA ASP A 3 -0.47 -5.21 6.93
C ASP A 3 -1.56 -5.23 8.00
N PHE A 4 -1.82 -6.38 8.60
CA PHE A 4 -2.79 -6.53 9.69
C PHE A 4 -2.40 -7.65 10.65
N LEU A 5 -2.61 -7.37 11.93
CA LEU A 5 -2.53 -8.32 13.03
C LEU A 5 -3.80 -8.19 13.88
N LYS A 6 -4.37 -9.32 14.27
CA LYS A 6 -5.27 -9.39 15.42
C LYS A 6 -4.54 -10.11 16.54
N LEU A 7 -4.33 -9.40 17.64
CA LEU A 7 -3.73 -9.92 18.86
C LEU A 7 -4.84 -10.25 19.88
N LEU A 8 -4.58 -11.21 20.74
CA LEU A 8 -5.49 -11.67 21.79
C LEU A 8 -4.73 -11.90 23.10
N THR A 9 -5.27 -11.41 24.20
CA THR A 9 -4.87 -11.79 25.56
C THR A 9 -6.09 -12.06 26.45
N HIS A 10 -5.88 -12.91 27.45
CA HIS A 10 -6.81 -13.22 28.54
C HIS A 10 -6.18 -12.89 29.92
N ASP A 11 -4.99 -12.28 29.92
CA ASP A 11 -4.29 -11.82 31.13
C ASP A 11 -5.04 -10.61 31.69
N THR A 12 -5.69 -10.78 32.84
CA THR A 12 -6.51 -9.74 33.50
C THR A 12 -5.68 -8.52 33.84
N SER A 13 -4.44 -8.71 34.32
CA SER A 13 -3.53 -7.61 34.65
C SER A 13 -3.23 -6.74 33.43
N LEU A 14 -3.00 -7.37 32.27
CA LEU A 14 -2.75 -6.68 31.01
C LEU A 14 -4.02 -6.02 30.43
N ILE A 15 -5.18 -6.63 30.64
CA ILE A 15 -6.49 -6.07 30.27
C ILE A 15 -6.76 -4.79 31.08
N ASP A 16 -6.59 -4.83 32.40
CA ASP A 16 -6.82 -3.71 33.31
C ASP A 16 -5.79 -2.60 33.10
N TYR A 17 -4.53 -2.96 32.85
CA TYR A 17 -3.47 -2.02 32.45
C TYR A 17 -3.89 -1.20 31.22
N PHE A 18 -4.25 -1.87 30.12
CA PHE A 18 -4.67 -1.19 28.91
C PHE A 18 -5.99 -0.42 29.10
N ASN A 19 -6.95 -0.95 29.86
CA ASN A 19 -8.22 -0.28 30.06
C ASN A 19 -8.05 1.05 30.83
N ASN A 20 -7.08 1.14 31.74
CA ASN A 20 -6.80 2.36 32.50
C ASN A 20 -5.67 3.22 31.90
N HIS A 21 -5.10 2.84 30.76
CA HIS A 21 -3.93 3.50 30.19
C HIS A 21 -4.26 4.89 29.61
N ASN A 22 -3.54 5.92 30.05
CA ASN A 22 -3.77 7.33 29.69
C ASN A 22 -3.62 7.63 28.18
N LEU A 23 -2.73 6.93 27.47
CA LEU A 23 -2.57 7.05 26.01
C LEU A 23 -3.76 6.50 25.19
N LEU A 24 -4.70 5.75 25.79
CA LEU A 24 -5.81 5.16 25.04
C LEU A 24 -7.05 6.06 25.05
N GLU A 25 -7.34 6.66 23.89
CA GLU A 25 -8.52 7.47 23.64
C GLU A 25 -9.77 6.57 23.53
N TRP A 26 -10.87 6.91 24.20
CA TRP A 26 -12.14 6.21 24.01
C TRP A 26 -12.74 6.49 22.62
N VAL A 27 -13.32 5.46 21.99
CA VAL A 27 -13.89 5.55 20.63
C VAL A 27 -15.39 5.28 20.62
N SER A 28 -15.81 4.18 21.25
CA SER A 28 -17.22 3.73 21.24
C SER A 28 -17.45 2.61 22.25
N ASN A 29 -18.68 2.47 22.73
CA ASN A 29 -19.18 1.22 23.29
C ASN A 29 -20.11 0.56 22.24
N GLU A 30 -19.93 -0.73 21.98
CA GLU A 30 -20.86 -1.54 21.16
C GLU A 30 -21.44 -2.65 22.02
N ASP A 31 -22.74 -2.62 22.29
CA ASP A 31 -23.44 -3.78 22.85
C ASP A 31 -23.88 -4.70 21.71
N ARG A 32 -23.55 -5.99 21.83
CA ARG A 32 -24.02 -7.01 20.89
C ARG A 32 -24.86 -8.05 21.62
N LEU A 33 -26.17 -8.01 21.36
CA LEU A 33 -27.09 -9.09 21.68
C LEU A 33 -26.82 -10.28 20.73
N HIS A 34 -26.55 -11.45 21.30
CA HIS A 34 -26.46 -12.69 20.54
C HIS A 34 -27.87 -13.12 20.11
N HIS A 35 -28.16 -13.21 18.81
CA HIS A 35 -29.47 -13.62 18.30
C HIS A 35 -29.86 -15.08 18.62
N PHE A 36 -28.99 -15.84 19.28
CA PHE A 36 -29.22 -17.22 19.72
C PHE A 36 -29.10 -17.42 21.24
N ASP A 37 -28.66 -16.39 21.98
CA ASP A 37 -28.54 -16.40 23.45
C ASP A 37 -28.99 -15.02 23.95
N ASN A 38 -30.25 -14.91 24.40
CA ASN A 38 -30.87 -13.63 24.79
C ASN A 38 -30.30 -13.02 26.10
N GLU A 39 -29.31 -13.66 26.73
CA GLU A 39 -28.84 -13.31 28.09
C GLU A 39 -27.41 -12.73 28.15
N VAL A 40 -26.63 -12.80 27.07
CA VAL A 40 -25.23 -12.32 27.08
C VAL A 40 -25.08 -11.01 26.31
N ILE A 41 -25.21 -9.89 27.04
CA ILE A 41 -24.78 -8.57 26.57
C ILE A 41 -23.25 -8.55 26.57
N ASN A 42 -22.63 -8.85 25.43
CA ASN A 42 -21.20 -8.65 25.24
C ASN A 42 -20.91 -7.15 25.02
N THR A 43 -20.93 -6.37 26.10
CA THR A 43 -20.51 -4.96 26.09
C THR A 43 -19.06 -4.86 25.63
N LYS A 44 -18.87 -4.20 24.50
CA LYS A 44 -17.57 -4.02 23.87
C LYS A 44 -17.12 -2.57 23.93
N THR A 45 -16.32 -2.23 24.93
CA THR A 45 -15.61 -0.95 24.97
C THR A 45 -14.48 -0.97 23.93
N LYS A 46 -14.42 0.06 23.08
CA LYS A 46 -13.32 0.29 22.15
C LYS A 46 -12.55 1.54 22.53
N LYS A 47 -11.24 1.40 22.63
CA LYS A 47 -10.29 2.52 22.70
C LYS A 47 -9.32 2.47 21.53
N GLN A 48 -8.61 3.56 21.26
CA GLN A 48 -7.54 3.60 20.25
C GLN A 48 -6.26 4.24 20.77
N TYR A 49 -5.16 3.94 20.09
CA TYR A 49 -3.95 4.76 20.09
C TYR A 49 -3.40 4.80 18.66
N LYS A 50 -3.30 5.98 18.04
CA LYS A 50 -2.80 6.16 16.67
C LYS A 50 -3.30 5.07 15.70
N GLY A 51 -4.61 4.86 15.60
CA GLY A 51 -5.22 3.89 14.68
C GLY A 51 -5.06 2.39 15.05
N ILE A 52 -4.38 2.06 16.15
CA ILE A 52 -4.43 0.75 16.79
C ILE A 52 -5.68 0.69 17.66
N TYR A 53 -6.55 -0.30 17.48
CA TYR A 53 -7.80 -0.41 18.25
C TYR A 53 -7.70 -1.48 19.33
N PHE A 54 -8.05 -1.11 20.56
CA PHE A 54 -8.13 -1.96 21.74
C PHE A 54 -9.60 -2.27 22.00
N CYS A 55 -9.97 -3.53 21.83
CA CYS A 55 -11.33 -4.04 21.94
C CYS A 55 -11.45 -4.86 23.22
N PHE A 56 -12.00 -4.25 24.26
CA PHE A 56 -12.22 -4.87 25.56
C PHE A 56 -13.53 -5.67 25.53
N TYR A 57 -13.49 -6.85 26.12
CA TYR A 57 -14.61 -7.76 26.38
C TYR A 57 -14.49 -8.25 27.83
N SER A 58 -15.56 -8.82 28.38
CA SER A 58 -15.63 -9.31 29.78
C SER A 58 -14.47 -10.21 30.23
N ASN A 59 -13.88 -11.00 29.32
CA ASN A 59 -12.82 -11.98 29.65
C ASN A 59 -11.61 -11.95 28.69
N LYS A 60 -11.47 -10.91 27.86
CA LYS A 60 -10.38 -10.80 26.88
C LYS A 60 -10.18 -9.38 26.36
N LEU A 61 -8.96 -9.11 25.91
CA LEU A 61 -8.63 -7.96 25.07
C LEU A 61 -8.23 -8.44 23.68
N GLU A 62 -8.87 -7.91 22.65
CA GLU A 62 -8.46 -8.05 21.26
C GLU A 62 -7.81 -6.75 20.77
N ILE A 63 -6.59 -6.80 20.23
CA ILE A 63 -5.90 -5.63 19.67
C ILE A 63 -5.88 -5.75 18.15
N LEU A 64 -6.44 -4.76 17.45
CA LEU A 64 -6.46 -4.68 15.99
C LEU A 64 -5.36 -3.72 15.55
N PHE A 65 -4.28 -4.25 15.02
CA PHE A 65 -3.09 -3.49 14.64
C PHE A 65 -2.87 -3.58 13.13
N LYS A 66 -2.58 -2.45 12.48
CA LYS A 66 -2.18 -2.38 11.07
C LYS A 66 -0.77 -1.78 10.98
N PRO A 67 0.31 -2.56 11.15
CA PRO A 67 1.67 -2.02 11.29
C PRO A 67 2.10 -1.10 10.14
N HIS A 68 1.75 -1.47 8.90
CA HIS A 68 2.04 -0.66 7.71
C HIS A 68 1.23 0.65 7.66
N TYR A 69 -0.02 0.69 8.15
CA TYR A 69 -0.73 1.97 8.29
C TYR A 69 -0.09 2.83 9.38
N TYR A 70 0.22 2.24 10.54
CA TYR A 70 0.85 2.93 11.66
C TYR A 70 2.16 3.61 11.24
N PHE A 71 3.03 2.88 10.51
CA PHE A 71 4.26 3.39 9.92
C PHE A 71 4.06 4.66 9.07
N ASN A 72 2.98 4.72 8.30
CA ASN A 72 2.62 5.86 7.45
C ASN A 72 1.66 6.86 8.15
N GLY A 73 1.70 6.97 9.48
CA GLY A 73 0.84 7.90 10.23
C GLY A 73 -0.67 7.65 10.06
N ASN A 74 -1.05 6.41 9.77
CA ASN A 74 -2.39 5.93 9.41
C ASN A 74 -2.99 6.47 8.10
N LEU A 75 -2.16 6.99 7.19
CA LEU A 75 -2.63 7.54 5.92
C LEU A 75 -2.81 6.49 4.81
N HIS A 76 -1.89 5.53 4.69
CA HIS A 76 -1.90 4.52 3.63
C HIS A 76 -1.08 3.26 3.96
N ASN A 77 -1.15 2.25 3.10
CA ASN A 77 -0.27 1.09 3.09
C ASN A 77 0.15 0.68 1.64
N ALA A 78 0.40 1.70 0.81
CA ALA A 78 0.59 1.59 -0.63
C ALA A 78 2.07 1.68 -1.09
N ASN A 79 2.94 2.22 -0.24
CA ASN A 79 4.39 2.21 -0.39
C ASN A 79 5.01 0.86 0.04
N ASP A 80 6.34 0.78 0.06
CA ASP A 80 7.07 -0.36 0.59
C ASP A 80 7.12 -0.36 2.12
N PHE A 81 7.13 -1.56 2.69
CA PHE A 81 7.25 -1.79 4.13
C PHE A 81 8.12 -3.03 4.33
N THR A 82 9.37 -2.80 4.73
CA THR A 82 10.45 -3.81 4.77
C THR A 82 10.43 -4.64 6.06
N VAL A 83 11.20 -5.73 6.11
CA VAL A 83 11.39 -6.56 7.31
C VAL A 83 11.81 -5.71 8.50
N ILE A 84 12.73 -4.77 8.28
CA ILE A 84 13.24 -3.89 9.33
C ILE A 84 12.16 -2.92 9.82
N ASP A 85 11.33 -2.38 8.93
CA ASP A 85 10.27 -1.43 9.32
C ASP A 85 9.15 -2.12 10.10
N SER A 86 8.80 -3.36 9.74
CA SER A 86 7.89 -4.18 10.54
C SER A 86 8.45 -4.41 11.95
N ILE A 87 9.71 -4.86 12.07
CA ILE A 87 10.34 -5.09 13.38
C ILE A 87 10.44 -3.79 14.20
N LYS A 88 10.77 -2.65 13.57
CA LYS A 88 10.77 -1.32 14.22
C LYS A 88 9.39 -0.98 14.79
N VAL A 89 8.32 -1.14 14.02
CA VAL A 89 6.95 -0.83 14.46
C VAL A 89 6.50 -1.74 15.62
N ILE A 90 6.87 -3.02 15.62
CA ILE A 90 6.58 -3.92 16.76
C ILE A 90 7.41 -3.53 18.01
N LYS A 91 8.69 -3.14 17.84
CA LYS A 91 9.52 -2.61 18.93
C LYS A 91 8.98 -1.30 19.49
N GLU A 92 8.55 -0.37 18.65
CA GLU A 92 7.92 0.89 19.06
C GLU A 92 6.65 0.60 19.87
N PHE A 93 5.78 -0.30 19.39
CA PHE A 93 4.59 -0.72 20.15
C PHE A 93 4.94 -1.30 21.53
N LYS A 94 5.96 -2.15 21.62
CA LYS A 94 6.46 -2.69 22.90
C LYS A 94 6.94 -1.56 23.82
N SER A 95 7.71 -0.61 23.30
CA SER A 95 8.31 0.49 24.09
C SER A 95 7.29 1.53 24.54
N VAL A 96 6.35 1.93 23.67
CA VAL A 96 5.30 2.93 23.96
C VAL A 96 4.40 2.51 25.12
N PHE A 97 4.09 1.21 25.21
CA PHE A 97 3.24 0.65 26.26
C PHE A 97 4.03 -0.08 27.35
N ASN A 98 5.37 -0.14 27.29
CA ASN A 98 6.23 -0.81 28.27
C ASN A 98 5.72 -2.20 28.75
N ILE A 99 5.19 -3.02 27.85
CA ILE A 99 4.61 -4.34 28.16
C ILE A 99 5.50 -5.50 27.70
N ASP A 100 5.29 -6.67 28.30
CA ASP A 100 5.71 -7.90 27.65
C ASP A 100 4.73 -8.29 26.53
N ILE A 101 5.28 -8.46 25.32
CA ILE A 101 4.55 -8.82 24.11
C ILE A 101 4.47 -10.35 23.91
N MET A 102 5.08 -11.17 24.78
CA MET A 102 4.88 -12.62 24.79
C MET A 102 3.45 -13.02 25.15
N ASN A 103 2.75 -12.24 25.99
CA ASN A 103 1.36 -12.51 26.38
C ASN A 103 0.33 -12.18 25.28
N LEU A 104 0.75 -11.50 24.20
CA LEU A 104 -0.12 -11.12 23.08
C LEU A 104 -0.08 -12.18 21.98
N LYS A 105 -1.05 -13.10 21.97
CA LYS A 105 -1.18 -14.17 20.96
C LYS A 105 -1.61 -13.61 19.62
N VAL A 106 -0.96 -14.00 18.52
CA VAL A 106 -1.38 -13.61 17.15
C VAL A 106 -2.46 -14.59 16.67
N VAL A 107 -3.70 -14.11 16.53
CA VAL A 107 -4.84 -14.94 16.09
C VAL A 107 -5.25 -14.70 14.65
N ASN A 108 -5.00 -13.49 14.10
CA ASN A 108 -5.11 -13.25 12.66
C ASN A 108 -3.83 -12.55 12.16
N ILE A 109 -3.46 -12.83 10.91
CA ILE A 109 -2.38 -12.14 10.20
C ILE A 109 -2.77 -11.88 8.73
N GLU A 110 -2.39 -10.72 8.21
CA GLU A 110 -2.38 -10.42 6.78
C GLU A 110 -1.00 -9.87 6.41
N TYR A 111 -0.37 -10.46 5.40
CA TYR A 111 0.95 -10.05 4.92
C TYR A 111 1.01 -10.18 3.40
N GLY A 112 1.69 -9.24 2.74
CA GLY A 112 1.80 -9.21 1.29
C GLY A 112 2.85 -8.23 0.79
N LEU A 113 2.83 -7.97 -0.51
CA LEU A 113 3.71 -7.00 -1.17
C LEU A 113 2.98 -6.19 -2.24
N ASN A 114 3.55 -5.02 -2.52
CA ASN A 114 3.21 -4.17 -3.66
C ASN A 114 4.26 -4.41 -4.76
N VAL A 115 3.84 -4.68 -5.99
CA VAL A 115 4.71 -4.73 -7.18
C VAL A 115 4.09 -3.92 -8.31
N ILE A 116 4.89 -3.42 -9.25
CA ILE A 116 4.37 -2.79 -10.47
C ILE A 116 4.11 -3.90 -11.49
N SER A 117 2.89 -3.96 -12.01
CA SER A 117 2.50 -4.90 -13.07
C SER A 117 3.19 -4.57 -14.39
N SER A 118 3.56 -5.59 -15.17
CA SER A 118 4.09 -5.41 -16.55
C SER A 118 3.01 -5.06 -17.58
N ILE A 119 1.73 -5.20 -17.22
CA ILE A 119 0.54 -4.84 -18.03
C ILE A 119 -0.42 -3.93 -17.24
N ASP A 120 -1.50 -3.40 -17.85
CA ASP A 120 -2.53 -2.66 -17.10
C ASP A 120 -3.09 -3.56 -15.97
N ILE A 121 -3.14 -2.99 -14.77
CA ILE A 121 -3.53 -3.73 -13.57
C ILE A 121 -4.96 -4.29 -13.63
N LYS A 122 -5.87 -3.66 -14.38
CA LYS A 122 -7.25 -4.12 -14.55
C LYS A 122 -7.27 -5.44 -15.31
N ASP A 123 -6.43 -5.56 -16.34
CA ASP A 123 -6.30 -6.77 -17.15
C ASP A 123 -5.63 -7.87 -16.33
N LEU A 124 -4.51 -7.57 -15.64
CA LEU A 124 -3.88 -8.53 -14.73
C LEU A 124 -4.88 -9.09 -13.69
N ILE A 125 -5.63 -8.22 -13.01
CA ILE A 125 -6.65 -8.67 -12.06
C ILE A 125 -7.77 -9.46 -12.76
N THR A 126 -8.19 -9.06 -13.95
CA THR A 126 -9.20 -9.79 -14.73
C THR A 126 -8.75 -11.21 -15.06
N TYR A 127 -7.48 -11.40 -15.44
CA TYR A 127 -6.89 -12.69 -15.82
C TYR A 127 -6.61 -13.64 -14.65
N LEU A 128 -6.57 -13.16 -13.40
CA LEU A 128 -6.51 -14.03 -12.22
C LEU A 128 -7.75 -14.93 -12.14
N ALA A 129 -7.62 -16.19 -12.51
CA ALA A 129 -8.73 -17.13 -12.60
C ALA A 129 -8.83 -18.04 -11.36
N TYR A 130 -7.75 -18.71 -10.98
CA TYR A 130 -7.72 -19.65 -9.87
C TYR A 130 -6.45 -19.53 -9.01
N HIS A 131 -6.58 -19.91 -7.75
CA HIS A 131 -5.46 -20.23 -6.86
C HIS A 131 -5.68 -21.64 -6.30
N GLU A 132 -4.70 -22.53 -6.48
CA GLU A 132 -4.91 -23.98 -6.33
C GLU A 132 -6.11 -24.42 -7.20
N LYS A 133 -7.19 -24.95 -6.60
CA LYS A 133 -8.47 -25.24 -7.30
C LYS A 133 -9.58 -24.25 -6.96
N ASN A 134 -9.26 -23.17 -6.25
CA ASN A 134 -10.25 -22.22 -5.73
C ASN A 134 -10.28 -20.98 -6.63
N GLU A 135 -11.44 -20.71 -7.21
CA GLU A 135 -11.68 -19.55 -8.08
C GLU A 135 -11.37 -18.23 -7.37
N PHE A 136 -10.78 -17.27 -8.09
CA PHE A 136 -10.66 -15.90 -7.63
C PHE A 136 -11.96 -15.13 -7.87
N ARG A 137 -12.69 -14.86 -6.78
CA ARG A 137 -13.97 -14.15 -6.79
C ARG A 137 -13.77 -12.66 -6.51
N THR A 138 -14.52 -11.81 -7.21
CA THR A 138 -14.50 -10.36 -6.98
C THR A 138 -14.96 -10.02 -5.56
N ASP A 139 -14.26 -9.08 -4.93
CA ASP A 139 -14.57 -8.62 -3.59
C ASP A 139 -15.72 -7.61 -3.62
N ILE A 140 -16.75 -7.85 -2.80
CA ILE A 140 -17.98 -7.03 -2.83
C ILE A 140 -17.64 -5.59 -2.42
N GLY A 141 -17.98 -4.63 -3.30
CA GLY A 141 -17.75 -3.20 -3.07
C GLY A 141 -16.34 -2.70 -3.36
N LEU A 142 -15.42 -3.54 -3.88
CA LEU A 142 -14.07 -3.12 -4.27
C LEU A 142 -13.77 -3.48 -5.74
N PRO A 143 -13.79 -2.52 -6.68
CA PRO A 143 -13.47 -2.78 -8.08
C PRO A 143 -12.01 -3.22 -8.22
N PHE A 144 -11.75 -4.14 -9.16
CA PHE A 144 -10.43 -4.75 -9.40
C PHE A 144 -9.79 -5.31 -8.11
N SER A 145 -10.62 -5.91 -7.26
CA SER A 145 -10.19 -6.69 -6.10
C SER A 145 -10.76 -8.10 -6.18
N LYS A 146 -9.90 -9.11 -6.03
CA LYS A 146 -10.26 -10.53 -6.04
C LYS A 146 -9.74 -11.25 -4.80
N LYS A 147 -10.48 -12.27 -4.37
CA LYS A 147 -10.13 -13.17 -3.27
C LYS A 147 -10.30 -14.62 -3.68
N SER A 148 -9.39 -15.48 -3.28
CA SER A 148 -9.52 -16.92 -3.40
C SER A 148 -9.36 -17.59 -2.04
N TYR A 149 -10.26 -18.51 -1.73
CA TYR A 149 -10.32 -19.25 -0.47
C TYR A 149 -11.09 -20.55 -0.69
N ARG A 150 -10.77 -21.58 0.12
CA ARG A 150 -11.53 -22.82 0.08
C ARG A 150 -12.94 -22.60 0.63
N ILE A 151 -13.93 -23.20 -0.01
CA ILE A 151 -15.32 -23.21 0.45
C ILE A 151 -15.64 -24.61 0.99
N ASP A 152 -16.40 -24.70 2.08
CA ASP A 152 -16.88 -25.97 2.62
C ASP A 152 -18.17 -26.47 1.93
N LYS A 153 -18.63 -27.67 2.29
CA LYS A 153 -19.87 -28.26 1.73
C LYS A 153 -21.14 -27.44 2.02
N ASN A 154 -21.09 -26.49 2.95
CA ASN A 154 -22.19 -25.63 3.37
C ASN A 154 -22.06 -24.20 2.79
N GLY A 155 -21.16 -23.98 1.81
CA GLY A 155 -20.93 -22.67 1.20
C GLY A 155 -20.11 -21.69 2.06
N ARG A 156 -19.60 -22.11 3.22
CA ARG A 156 -18.87 -21.22 4.14
C ARG A 156 -17.42 -21.06 3.71
N ALA A 157 -16.93 -19.82 3.79
CA ALA A 157 -15.54 -19.48 3.50
C ALA A 157 -14.60 -20.02 4.59
N ASN A 158 -13.64 -20.86 4.20
CA ASN A 158 -12.58 -21.32 5.08
C ASN A 158 -11.65 -20.15 5.43
N GLN A 159 -11.35 -19.97 6.72
CA GLN A 159 -10.55 -18.87 7.24
C GLN A 159 -9.06 -19.23 7.41
N TYR A 160 -8.69 -20.49 7.11
CA TYR A 160 -7.33 -21.02 7.18
C TYR A 160 -6.33 -20.27 6.34
N LYS A 161 -6.68 -20.02 5.07
CA LYS A 161 -5.85 -19.31 4.11
C LYS A 161 -6.77 -18.65 3.08
N ILE A 162 -6.61 -17.34 2.92
CA ILE A 162 -7.33 -16.50 1.96
C ILE A 162 -6.26 -15.74 1.18
N ILE A 163 -6.19 -15.94 -0.13
CA ILE A 163 -5.35 -15.14 -1.02
C ILE A 163 -6.16 -13.92 -1.47
N LYS A 164 -5.57 -12.73 -1.39
CA LYS A 164 -6.18 -11.47 -1.85
C LYS A 164 -5.26 -10.88 -2.92
N ALA A 165 -5.85 -10.48 -4.04
CA ALA A 165 -5.12 -9.96 -5.18
C ALA A 165 -5.90 -8.78 -5.78
N TYR A 166 -5.32 -7.57 -5.77
CA TYR A 166 -6.08 -6.36 -6.11
C TYR A 166 -5.23 -5.19 -6.62
N ALA A 167 -5.89 -4.27 -7.32
CA ALA A 167 -5.28 -3.06 -7.88
C ALA A 167 -5.04 -2.00 -6.79
N LYS A 168 -3.84 -2.00 -6.19
CA LYS A 168 -3.48 -1.05 -5.13
C LYS A 168 -3.36 0.38 -5.64
N GLY A 169 -2.85 0.55 -6.86
CA GLY A 169 -2.71 1.85 -7.51
C GLY A 169 -4.05 2.57 -7.70
N ILE A 170 -5.10 1.83 -8.07
CA ILE A 170 -6.47 2.35 -8.18
C ILE A 170 -7.01 2.75 -6.80
N GLN A 171 -6.68 2.01 -5.74
CA GLN A 171 -7.09 2.34 -4.37
C GLN A 171 -6.38 3.59 -3.82
N PHE A 172 -5.09 3.77 -4.14
CA PHE A 172 -4.23 4.83 -3.57
C PHE A 172 -3.39 5.57 -4.64
N PRO A 173 -4.01 6.21 -5.64
CA PRO A 173 -3.31 6.83 -6.79
C PRO A 173 -2.45 8.06 -6.42
N LYS A 174 -2.45 8.48 -5.15
CA LYS A 174 -1.57 9.53 -4.61
C LYS A 174 -0.29 8.98 -3.96
N PHE A 175 -0.24 7.68 -3.68
CA PHE A 175 0.79 7.04 -2.85
C PHE A 175 1.42 5.80 -3.51
N ALA A 176 0.93 5.40 -4.68
CA ALA A 176 1.43 4.28 -5.47
C ALA A 176 1.14 4.51 -6.96
N ASP A 177 1.95 3.89 -7.82
CA ASP A 177 1.72 3.86 -9.26
C ASP A 177 0.37 3.18 -9.58
N ILE A 178 -0.32 3.63 -10.63
CA ILE A 178 -1.64 3.10 -11.02
C ILE A 178 -1.62 1.58 -11.25
N ASN A 179 -0.52 1.05 -11.78
CA ASN A 179 -0.31 -0.37 -12.05
C ASN A 179 0.23 -1.16 -10.86
N THR A 180 0.20 -0.59 -9.64
CA THR A 180 0.62 -1.31 -8.44
C THR A 180 -0.34 -2.46 -8.13
N PHE A 181 0.13 -3.68 -8.37
CA PHE A 181 -0.49 -4.93 -7.98
C PHE A 181 -0.20 -5.24 -6.51
N ARG A 182 -1.25 -5.61 -5.77
CA ARG A 182 -1.15 -6.19 -4.44
C ARG A 182 -1.37 -7.69 -4.51
N PHE A 183 -0.46 -8.44 -3.88
CA PHE A 183 -0.69 -9.84 -3.52
C PHE A 183 -0.51 -10.02 -2.01
N GLU A 184 -1.53 -10.55 -1.33
CA GLU A 184 -1.57 -10.75 0.11
C GLU A 184 -2.05 -12.16 0.47
N VAL A 185 -1.43 -12.74 1.50
CA VAL A 185 -1.91 -13.94 2.19
C VAL A 185 -2.52 -13.53 3.53
N LYS A 186 -3.74 -14.01 3.78
CA LYS A 186 -4.51 -13.77 5.00
C LYS A 186 -4.86 -15.07 5.69
N SER A 187 -4.71 -15.11 7.01
CA SER A 187 -5.23 -16.18 7.85
C SER A 187 -5.85 -15.66 9.13
N LYS A 188 -6.81 -16.43 9.66
CA LYS A 188 -7.40 -16.25 10.99
C LYS A 188 -7.34 -17.54 11.82
N GLU A 189 -6.63 -18.56 11.34
CA GLU A 189 -6.52 -19.86 11.99
C GLU A 189 -5.15 -20.04 12.60
N SER A 190 -5.10 -20.21 13.93
CA SER A 190 -3.84 -20.35 14.66
C SER A 190 -3.01 -21.56 14.21
N LYS A 191 -3.61 -22.56 13.54
CA LYS A 191 -2.87 -23.67 12.94
C LYS A 191 -1.94 -23.18 11.81
N TYR A 192 -2.46 -22.43 10.85
CA TYR A 192 -1.67 -21.88 9.74
C TYR A 192 -0.64 -20.84 10.24
N ILE A 193 -1.02 -20.01 11.21
CA ILE A 193 -0.12 -18.97 11.75
C ILE A 193 1.11 -19.62 12.44
N LYS A 194 0.93 -20.77 13.11
CA LYS A 194 2.04 -21.57 13.67
C LYS A 194 2.96 -22.18 12.60
N GLU A 195 2.44 -22.51 11.42
CA GLU A 195 3.25 -23.00 10.28
C GLU A 195 4.23 -21.93 9.76
N LEU A 196 3.98 -20.64 10.06
CA LEU A 196 4.90 -19.52 9.79
C LEU A 196 5.89 -19.25 10.94
N GLY A 197 5.89 -20.08 11.99
CA GLY A 197 6.70 -19.85 13.21
C GLY A 197 6.13 -18.79 14.16
N VAL A 198 4.86 -18.40 14.01
CA VAL A 198 4.24 -17.31 14.81
C VAL A 198 3.21 -17.87 15.79
N LYS A 199 3.31 -17.45 17.05
CA LYS A 199 2.32 -17.71 18.12
C LYS A 199 1.96 -16.43 18.88
N THR A 200 2.94 -15.55 19.07
CA THR A 200 2.89 -14.33 19.88
C THR A 200 3.42 -13.15 19.09
N LEU A 201 3.17 -11.92 19.57
CA LEU A 201 3.73 -10.72 18.96
C LEU A 201 5.26 -10.68 19.07
N ASN A 202 5.85 -11.33 20.08
CA ASN A 202 7.30 -11.44 20.23
C ASN A 202 7.98 -12.19 19.06
N ASP A 203 7.32 -13.19 18.48
CA ASP A 203 7.89 -13.99 17.38
C ASP A 203 8.10 -13.14 16.11
N LEU A 204 7.30 -12.07 15.96
CA LEU A 204 7.45 -11.06 14.90
C LEU A 204 8.64 -10.10 15.11
N LEU A 205 9.47 -10.32 16.14
CA LEU A 205 10.78 -9.68 16.24
C LEU A 205 11.89 -10.49 15.55
N ASN A 206 11.66 -11.78 15.23
CA ASN A 206 12.61 -12.59 14.48
C ASN A 206 12.52 -12.30 12.96
N LYS A 207 13.66 -12.05 12.31
CA LYS A 207 13.75 -11.87 10.86
C LYS A 207 13.37 -13.13 10.08
N ASP A 208 13.69 -14.33 10.60
CA ASP A 208 13.48 -15.60 9.87
C ASP A 208 11.99 -15.86 9.58
N VAL A 209 11.12 -15.44 10.49
CA VAL A 209 9.66 -15.46 10.32
C VAL A 209 9.22 -14.68 9.07
N TYR A 210 9.87 -13.55 8.76
CA TYR A 210 9.57 -12.78 7.55
C TYR A 210 10.15 -13.43 6.28
N ILE A 211 11.27 -14.16 6.40
CA ILE A 211 11.81 -14.97 5.30
C ILE A 211 10.81 -16.10 4.96
N LEU A 212 10.32 -16.82 5.97
CA LEU A 212 9.25 -17.83 5.81
C LEU A 212 7.98 -17.25 5.18
N MET A 213 7.57 -16.03 5.56
CA MET A 213 6.44 -15.33 4.92
C MET A 213 6.72 -14.94 3.47
N ALA A 214 7.92 -14.45 3.14
CA ALA A 214 8.30 -14.13 1.76
C ALA A 214 8.31 -15.38 0.88
N ASP A 215 8.89 -16.47 1.37
CA ASP A 215 8.94 -17.74 0.66
C ASP A 215 7.55 -18.38 0.56
N ASN A 216 6.65 -18.14 1.53
CA ASN A 216 5.24 -18.52 1.41
C ASN A 216 4.53 -17.71 0.30
N ILE A 217 4.77 -16.40 0.20
CA ILE A 217 4.20 -15.57 -0.88
C ILE A 217 4.56 -16.14 -2.27
N ILE A 218 5.82 -16.51 -2.48
CA ILE A 218 6.29 -17.10 -3.76
C ILE A 218 5.54 -18.42 -4.03
N LYS A 219 5.54 -19.35 -3.07
CA LYS A 219 4.85 -20.65 -3.15
C LYS A 219 3.33 -20.53 -3.36
N GLU A 220 2.71 -19.47 -2.85
CA GLU A 220 1.28 -19.20 -3.06
C GLU A 220 1.02 -18.50 -4.41
N PHE A 221 1.97 -17.73 -4.94
CA PHE A 221 1.89 -17.16 -6.29
C PHE A 221 2.12 -18.21 -7.39
N GLU A 222 3.04 -19.15 -7.22
CA GLU A 222 3.24 -20.31 -8.12
C GLU A 222 1.94 -21.07 -8.42
N LYS A 223 1.08 -21.19 -7.39
CA LYS A 223 -0.21 -21.88 -7.43
C LYS A 223 -1.29 -21.12 -8.19
N VAL A 224 -1.11 -19.83 -8.46
CA VAL A 224 -2.03 -19.02 -9.27
C VAL A 224 -2.06 -19.51 -10.71
N LEU A 225 -3.25 -19.49 -11.31
CA LEU A 225 -3.51 -19.62 -12.75
C LEU A 225 -3.97 -18.26 -13.26
N ILE A 226 -3.21 -17.72 -14.21
CA ILE A 226 -3.50 -16.49 -14.95
C ILE A 226 -3.91 -16.92 -16.36
N LEU A 227 -5.08 -16.48 -16.83
CA LEU A 227 -5.56 -16.72 -18.19
C LEU A 227 -5.33 -15.47 -19.02
N ASP A 228 -4.14 -15.39 -19.62
CA ASP A 228 -3.71 -14.25 -20.42
C ASP A 228 -4.32 -14.29 -21.83
N ASN A 229 -5.23 -13.35 -22.11
CA ASN A 229 -5.93 -13.21 -23.38
C ASN A 229 -5.17 -12.33 -24.40
N HIS A 230 -3.99 -11.79 -24.07
CA HIS A 230 -3.16 -10.98 -24.95
C HIS A 230 -1.90 -11.70 -25.45
N THR A 231 -1.72 -12.96 -25.10
CA THR A 231 -0.65 -13.81 -25.63
C THR A 231 -0.77 -13.92 -27.16
N ASP A 232 0.31 -13.64 -27.90
CA ASP A 232 0.36 -13.93 -29.34
C ASP A 232 0.41 -15.45 -29.57
N ILE A 233 -0.61 -15.98 -30.23
CA ILE A 233 -0.75 -17.42 -30.50
C ILE A 233 -0.30 -17.81 -31.91
N GLN A 234 0.09 -16.87 -32.77
CA GLN A 234 0.44 -17.15 -34.18
C GLN A 234 1.67 -18.07 -34.32
N ILE A 235 2.57 -18.05 -33.33
CA ILE A 235 3.75 -18.92 -33.23
C ILE A 235 3.36 -20.41 -33.04
N LEU A 236 2.16 -20.69 -32.52
CA LEU A 236 1.69 -22.04 -32.23
C LEU A 236 1.05 -22.70 -33.47
N SER A 237 1.12 -24.03 -33.55
CA SER A 237 0.37 -24.76 -34.60
C SER A 237 -1.15 -24.61 -34.44
N MET A 238 -1.93 -24.73 -35.53
CA MET A 238 -3.41 -24.60 -35.48
C MET A 238 -4.07 -25.49 -34.40
N LYS A 239 -3.53 -26.69 -34.16
CA LYS A 239 -4.00 -27.62 -33.12
C LYS A 239 -3.72 -27.10 -31.71
N GLU A 240 -2.59 -26.45 -31.51
CA GLU A 240 -2.19 -25.82 -30.25
C GLU A 240 -2.96 -24.52 -30.01
N GLN A 241 -3.17 -23.69 -31.03
CA GLN A 241 -4.04 -22.50 -30.97
C GLN A 241 -5.46 -22.87 -30.55
N SER A 242 -6.07 -23.85 -31.21
CA SER A 242 -7.41 -24.37 -30.87
C SER A 242 -7.49 -24.84 -29.41
N LYS A 243 -6.47 -25.57 -28.95
CA LYS A 243 -6.37 -26.06 -27.57
C LYS A 243 -6.16 -24.93 -26.56
N LEU A 244 -5.34 -23.94 -26.88
CA LEU A 244 -5.08 -22.77 -26.04
C LEU A 244 -6.34 -21.90 -25.90
N ASN A 245 -7.05 -21.63 -26.99
CA ASN A 245 -8.35 -20.95 -26.97
C ASN A 245 -9.38 -21.71 -26.11
N GLY A 246 -9.34 -23.05 -26.13
CA GLY A 246 -10.10 -23.89 -25.21
C GLY A 246 -9.73 -23.69 -23.73
N TYR A 247 -8.47 -23.42 -23.41
CA TYR A 247 -8.01 -23.08 -22.05
C TYR A 247 -8.31 -21.63 -21.63
N LEU A 248 -8.37 -20.68 -22.56
CA LEU A 248 -8.73 -19.29 -22.22
C LEU A 248 -10.20 -19.15 -21.81
N ASN A 249 -11.06 -20.12 -22.14
CA ASN A 249 -12.44 -20.19 -21.66
C ASN A 249 -12.51 -20.62 -20.17
N PRO A 250 -12.99 -19.77 -19.24
CA PRO A 250 -13.09 -20.13 -17.81
C PRO A 250 -13.94 -21.37 -17.53
N HIS A 251 -14.96 -21.64 -18.36
CA HIS A 251 -15.84 -22.81 -18.22
C HIS A 251 -15.11 -24.15 -18.42
N ALA A 252 -13.99 -24.18 -19.16
CA ALA A 252 -13.16 -25.37 -19.29
C ALA A 252 -12.54 -25.78 -17.94
N TRP A 253 -12.05 -24.82 -17.17
CA TRP A 253 -11.45 -25.07 -15.86
C TRP A 253 -12.46 -25.58 -14.83
N TYR A 254 -13.70 -25.07 -14.86
CA TYR A 254 -14.80 -25.63 -14.06
C TYR A 254 -15.02 -27.12 -14.37
N LYS A 255 -14.97 -27.53 -15.64
CA LYS A 255 -15.03 -28.96 -16.01
C LYS A 255 -13.82 -29.74 -15.50
N PHE A 256 -12.58 -29.23 -15.65
CA PHE A 256 -11.37 -29.91 -15.18
C PHE A 256 -11.28 -30.09 -13.66
N ILE A 257 -11.91 -29.20 -12.87
CA ILE A 257 -12.02 -29.37 -11.40
C ILE A 257 -12.89 -30.58 -11.06
N ASN A 258 -14.00 -30.75 -11.78
CA ASN A 258 -15.02 -31.77 -11.49
C ASN A 258 -14.77 -33.13 -12.18
N GLN A 259 -13.94 -33.18 -13.23
CA GLN A 259 -13.72 -34.39 -14.03
C GLN A 259 -12.89 -35.46 -13.30
N SER A 260 -11.77 -35.09 -12.67
CA SER A 260 -10.94 -36.03 -11.90
C SER A 260 -9.99 -35.30 -10.94
N ARG A 261 -9.45 -36.03 -9.94
CA ARG A 261 -8.53 -35.48 -8.93
C ARG A 261 -7.34 -34.73 -9.55
N ASN A 262 -6.83 -35.21 -10.69
CA ASN A 262 -5.61 -34.68 -11.31
C ASN A 262 -5.87 -33.88 -12.60
N SER A 263 -7.09 -33.86 -13.15
CA SER A 263 -7.39 -33.20 -14.44
C SER A 263 -7.03 -31.71 -14.45
N PHE A 264 -7.41 -30.95 -13.40
CA PHE A 264 -7.03 -29.55 -13.27
C PHE A 264 -5.50 -29.32 -13.29
N ALA A 265 -4.73 -30.12 -12.54
CA ALA A 265 -3.28 -29.95 -12.47
C ALA A 265 -2.60 -30.27 -13.81
N LYS A 266 -3.00 -31.39 -14.45
CA LYS A 266 -2.50 -31.78 -15.78
C LYS A 266 -2.77 -30.70 -16.83
N ASN A 267 -4.00 -30.16 -16.86
CA ASN A 267 -4.37 -29.10 -17.78
C ASN A 267 -3.66 -27.76 -17.45
N LYS A 268 -3.40 -27.45 -16.18
CA LYS A 268 -2.58 -26.28 -15.79
C LYS A 268 -1.16 -26.38 -16.33
N THR A 269 -0.51 -27.52 -16.19
CA THR A 269 0.82 -27.77 -16.78
C THR A 269 0.77 -27.58 -18.29
N THR A 270 -0.15 -28.28 -18.97
CA THR A 270 -0.30 -28.19 -20.43
C THR A 270 -0.62 -26.79 -20.94
N TYR A 271 -1.37 -25.97 -20.18
CA TYR A 271 -1.61 -24.57 -20.51
C TYR A 271 -0.31 -23.76 -20.42
N ASN A 272 0.43 -23.87 -19.32
CA ASN A 272 1.71 -23.19 -19.16
C ASN A 272 2.71 -23.61 -20.25
N ASP A 273 2.79 -24.90 -20.58
CA ASP A 273 3.68 -25.42 -21.64
C ASP A 273 3.35 -24.82 -23.03
N LEU A 274 2.09 -24.48 -23.29
CA LEU A 274 1.67 -23.80 -24.52
C LEU A 274 2.00 -22.30 -24.50
N ILE A 275 1.80 -21.63 -23.37
CA ILE A 275 2.18 -20.22 -23.20
C ILE A 275 3.71 -20.06 -23.28
N ASP A 276 4.49 -20.99 -22.75
CA ASP A 276 5.96 -20.93 -22.83
C ASP A 276 6.48 -20.91 -24.28
N LYS A 277 5.79 -21.58 -25.20
CA LYS A 277 6.15 -21.60 -26.63
C LYS A 277 5.93 -20.25 -27.34
N THR A 278 5.11 -19.35 -26.79
CA THR A 278 4.87 -18.04 -27.39
C THR A 278 5.96 -17.02 -27.05
N GLY A 279 6.90 -17.37 -26.16
CA GLY A 279 7.96 -16.49 -25.68
C GLY A 279 7.50 -15.40 -24.69
N ASN A 280 6.20 -15.18 -24.51
CA ASN A 280 5.66 -14.15 -23.64
C ASN A 280 4.75 -14.76 -22.54
N HIS A 281 5.37 -15.21 -21.43
CA HIS A 281 4.62 -15.79 -20.32
C HIS A 281 4.40 -14.80 -19.16
N LEU A 282 3.23 -14.14 -19.15
CA LEU A 282 2.85 -13.14 -18.14
C LEU A 282 3.04 -13.60 -16.68
N LYS A 283 2.57 -14.80 -16.30
CA LYS A 283 2.77 -15.33 -14.93
C LYS A 283 4.26 -15.31 -14.54
N LYS A 284 5.15 -15.82 -15.39
CA LYS A 284 6.59 -15.89 -15.10
C LYS A 284 7.23 -14.51 -14.96
N GLN A 285 6.76 -13.52 -15.72
CA GLN A 285 7.19 -12.12 -15.58
C GLN A 285 6.78 -11.55 -14.22
N ILE A 286 5.51 -11.66 -13.83
CA ILE A 286 5.02 -11.17 -12.54
C ILE A 286 5.67 -11.93 -11.37
N GLU A 287 5.90 -13.24 -11.51
CA GLU A 287 6.61 -14.09 -10.55
C GLU A 287 8.05 -13.62 -10.32
N LYS A 288 8.78 -13.32 -11.40
CA LYS A 288 10.11 -12.70 -11.31
C LYS A 288 10.06 -11.35 -10.58
N ILE A 289 9.14 -10.46 -10.95
CA ILE A 289 8.97 -9.15 -10.30
C ILE A 289 8.66 -9.31 -8.80
N ILE A 290 7.86 -10.31 -8.41
CA ILE A 290 7.57 -10.64 -7.01
C ILE A 290 8.84 -11.11 -6.28
N ILE A 291 9.63 -12.01 -6.86
CA ILE A 291 10.88 -12.50 -6.27
C ILE A 291 11.88 -11.35 -6.08
N ASP A 292 12.14 -10.57 -7.15
CA ASP A 292 13.06 -9.43 -7.13
C ASP A 292 12.63 -8.40 -6.05
N LYS A 293 11.32 -8.16 -5.92
CA LYS A 293 10.76 -7.26 -4.89
C LYS A 293 10.91 -7.80 -3.48
N LEU A 294 10.70 -9.10 -3.26
CA LEU A 294 10.86 -9.72 -1.94
C LEU A 294 12.30 -9.67 -1.47
N GLU A 295 13.28 -9.85 -2.36
CA GLU A 295 14.70 -9.71 -2.01
C GLU A 295 15.06 -8.28 -1.57
N ILE A 296 14.47 -7.25 -2.19
CA ILE A 296 14.61 -5.86 -1.72
C ILE A 296 13.99 -5.68 -0.32
N LEU A 297 12.76 -6.20 -0.11
CA LEU A 297 12.05 -6.08 1.17
C LEU A 297 12.72 -6.86 2.31
N LYS A 298 13.36 -8.00 2.03
CA LYS A 298 14.19 -8.80 2.95
C LYS A 298 15.45 -8.02 3.37
N LYS A 299 16.17 -7.43 2.42
CA LYS A 299 17.48 -6.79 2.64
C LYS A 299 17.42 -5.50 3.46
N GLY A 300 16.27 -4.80 3.49
CA GLY A 300 16.01 -3.71 4.43
C GLY A 300 17.04 -2.57 4.35
N ALA A 301 17.08 -1.88 3.21
CA ALA A 301 17.91 -0.68 3.00
C ALA A 301 19.42 -0.86 3.27
N ILE A 302 20.04 -1.85 2.61
CA ILE A 302 21.41 -1.63 2.13
C ILE A 302 21.28 -0.71 0.92
N SER A 303 21.59 0.59 1.10
CA SER A 303 21.93 1.45 -0.03
C SER A 303 23.04 0.75 -0.80
N THR A 304 22.87 0.55 -2.11
CA THR A 304 23.83 -0.15 -2.94
C THR A 304 25.22 0.47 -2.74
N LEU A 305 26.13 -0.29 -2.14
CA LEU A 305 27.55 -0.03 -2.25
C LEU A 305 27.82 0.09 -3.75
N LYS A 306 28.41 1.21 -4.18
CA LYS A 306 28.91 1.33 -5.55
C LYS A 306 29.84 0.14 -5.78
N GLU A 307 29.47 -0.75 -6.68
CA GLU A 307 30.41 -1.72 -7.20
C GLU A 307 31.54 -0.94 -7.85
N ASN A 308 32.75 -1.09 -7.32
CA ASN A 308 33.95 -0.55 -7.95
C ASN A 308 34.19 -1.35 -9.22
N SER A 309 33.57 -0.91 -10.32
CA SER A 309 33.85 -1.39 -11.67
C SER A 309 35.35 -1.24 -11.92
N LYS A 310 36.07 -2.36 -11.96
CA LYS A 310 37.48 -2.38 -12.35
C LYS A 310 37.60 -1.96 -13.81
N THR A 311 37.95 -0.70 -14.06
CA THR A 311 38.36 -0.23 -15.39
C THR A 311 39.80 -0.66 -15.63
N GLY A 312 39.99 -1.68 -16.46
CA GLY A 312 41.30 -1.99 -17.04
C GLY A 312 41.57 -1.18 -18.30
N ALA A 313 42.83 -1.20 -18.73
CA ALA A 313 43.39 -0.62 -19.96
C ALA A 313 43.42 0.92 -20.06
N ILE A 314 44.65 1.41 -20.15
CA ILE A 314 45.03 2.78 -20.50
C ILE A 314 44.96 2.94 -22.02
N SER A 315 44.43 4.06 -22.52
CA SER A 315 44.93 4.66 -23.76
C SER A 315 45.21 6.16 -23.52
N THR A 316 46.35 6.60 -24.04
CA THR A 316 46.96 7.90 -23.78
C THR A 316 46.69 8.91 -24.89
N VAL A 317 46.74 10.21 -24.55
CA VAL A 317 47.25 11.32 -25.41
C VAL A 317 46.31 11.78 -26.56
N TYR A 318 46.02 13.07 -26.81
CA TYR A 318 46.45 14.36 -26.21
C TYR A 318 45.45 15.52 -26.55
N ILE A 319 45.48 16.62 -25.76
CA ILE A 319 45.22 18.06 -26.13
C ILE A 319 43.80 18.40 -26.67
N ASP A 320 43.10 19.47 -26.30
CA ASP A 320 43.33 20.72 -25.53
C ASP A 320 42.21 20.87 -24.46
N GLY A 321 42.24 21.75 -23.46
CA GLY A 321 43.04 22.97 -23.28
C GLY A 321 42.17 24.12 -22.76
N ASN A 322 41.72 24.05 -21.51
CA ASN A 322 41.38 25.22 -20.70
C ASN A 322 41.30 24.88 -19.20
N CYS A 323 42.22 25.44 -18.42
CA CYS A 323 42.23 25.43 -16.95
C CYS A 323 41.34 26.60 -16.43
N THR A 324 41.00 26.83 -15.16
CA THR A 324 41.44 26.42 -13.81
C THR A 324 40.19 26.35 -12.89
N LEU A 325 40.18 25.95 -11.60
CA LEU A 325 41.19 25.50 -10.62
C LEU A 325 40.50 24.53 -9.62
N ASN A 326 41.24 24.02 -8.63
CA ASN A 326 40.71 23.36 -7.44
C ASN A 326 40.54 24.37 -6.28
N GLU A 327 39.58 24.14 -5.39
CA GLU A 327 39.93 23.79 -4.00
C GLU A 327 38.76 23.14 -3.23
N ASN A 328 39.10 22.12 -2.43
CA ASN A 328 38.14 21.37 -1.62
C ASN A 328 37.73 22.15 -0.36
N LYS A 329 36.42 22.23 -0.07
CA LYS A 329 35.89 22.33 1.30
C LYS A 329 34.44 21.84 1.40
N ASN A 330 34.25 20.78 2.17
CA ASN A 330 33.00 20.39 2.85
C ASN A 330 31.74 20.14 1.98
N LEU A 331 31.66 18.98 1.34
CA LEU A 331 30.37 18.36 1.00
C LEU A 331 29.69 17.84 2.28
N LYS A 332 28.85 18.68 2.89
CA LYS A 332 27.77 18.26 3.79
C LYS A 332 26.42 18.30 3.05
N ASP A 333 25.49 17.46 3.50
CA ASP A 333 24.13 17.30 2.97
C ASP A 333 23.41 18.61 2.60
N CYS A 334 22.69 18.61 1.47
CA CYS A 334 21.64 19.60 1.21
C CYS A 334 20.61 19.16 0.14
N SER A 335 19.82 18.11 0.41
CA SER A 335 18.63 17.77 -0.39
C SER A 335 17.33 17.96 0.40
N ASN A 336 17.09 19.18 0.88
CA ASN A 336 15.82 19.54 1.51
C ASN A 336 15.49 21.02 1.27
N THR A 337 15.27 21.41 0.00
CA THR A 337 14.84 22.76 -0.37
C THR A 337 13.40 22.99 0.09
N LYS A 338 13.25 23.51 1.31
CA LYS A 338 11.98 23.91 1.91
C LYS A 338 11.29 24.93 1.00
N ASN A 339 10.20 24.54 0.34
CA ASN A 339 9.54 25.38 -0.65
C ASN A 339 8.66 26.43 0.04
N SER A 340 9.30 27.53 0.48
CA SER A 340 8.72 28.55 1.36
C SER A 340 7.74 29.51 0.68
N ILE A 341 7.28 29.24 -0.55
CA ILE A 341 6.43 30.15 -1.34
C ILE A 341 5.14 29.45 -1.81
N CYS A 342 3.99 30.11 -1.65
CA CYS A 342 2.70 29.63 -2.12
C CYS A 342 2.61 29.60 -3.66
N LEU A 343 2.30 28.42 -4.23
CA LEU A 343 2.19 28.23 -5.69
C LEU A 343 1.10 29.06 -6.40
N ILE A 344 0.17 29.66 -5.66
CA ILE A 344 -0.98 30.40 -6.22
C ILE A 344 -0.95 31.89 -5.91
N THR A 345 -0.35 32.30 -4.79
CA THR A 345 -0.29 33.72 -4.39
C THR A 345 1.11 34.32 -4.49
N GLY A 346 2.16 33.51 -4.62
CA GLY A 346 3.55 33.99 -4.69
C GLY A 346 4.13 34.51 -3.36
N PHE A 347 3.34 34.53 -2.28
CA PHE A 347 3.78 34.98 -0.96
C PHE A 347 4.44 33.86 -0.15
N ASN A 348 5.32 34.26 0.77
CA ASN A 348 6.01 33.36 1.70
C ASN A 348 4.97 32.60 2.58
N ILE A 349 5.23 31.32 2.86
CA ILE A 349 4.40 30.42 3.68
C ILE A 349 5.21 29.63 4.73
N GLU A 350 6.42 30.09 5.05
CA GLU A 350 7.34 29.49 6.03
C GLU A 350 6.80 29.52 7.47
N MET A 351 5.90 30.46 7.79
CA MET A 351 5.16 30.51 9.05
C MET A 351 4.06 29.43 9.18
N GLN A 352 3.92 28.56 8.18
CA GLN A 352 2.97 27.44 8.18
C GLN A 352 3.72 26.10 8.36
N LYS A 353 2.98 24.99 8.40
CA LYS A 353 3.57 23.65 8.46
C LYS A 353 4.46 23.40 7.24
N ASP A 354 5.59 22.71 7.41
CA ASP A 354 6.64 22.55 6.40
C ASP A 354 6.19 21.89 5.08
N ASN A 355 5.06 21.16 5.09
CA ASN A 355 4.44 20.55 3.92
C ASN A 355 3.32 21.40 3.28
N SER A 356 3.18 22.67 3.68
CA SER A 356 2.19 23.59 3.11
C SER A 356 2.63 24.02 1.71
N ILE A 357 1.77 23.79 0.72
CA ILE A 357 2.01 24.18 -0.69
C ILE A 357 1.25 25.48 -1.05
N LEU A 358 0.19 25.77 -0.29
CA LEU A 358 -0.71 26.89 -0.49
C LEU A 358 -0.83 27.73 0.79
N LEU A 359 -1.13 29.01 0.61
CA LEU A 359 -1.46 29.92 1.71
C LEU A 359 -2.77 29.46 2.37
N SER A 360 -2.70 29.22 3.67
CA SER A 360 -3.77 28.65 4.50
C SER A 360 -4.27 29.66 5.54
N HIS A 361 -5.25 29.26 6.35
CA HIS A 361 -5.78 30.08 7.45
C HIS A 361 -4.66 30.59 8.40
N THR A 362 -3.61 29.78 8.66
CA THR A 362 -2.49 30.19 9.53
C THR A 362 -1.68 31.32 8.90
N GLY A 363 -1.27 31.19 7.63
CA GLY A 363 -0.54 32.25 6.94
C GLY A 363 -1.37 33.50 6.71
N LEU A 364 -2.68 33.36 6.43
CA LEU A 364 -3.59 34.50 6.29
C LEU A 364 -3.75 35.28 7.61
N LYS A 365 -3.88 34.59 8.75
CA LYS A 365 -3.91 35.23 10.07
C LYS A 365 -2.57 35.90 10.40
N TYR A 366 -1.45 35.25 10.08
CA TYR A 366 -0.12 35.84 10.22
C TYR A 366 0.02 37.14 9.40
N TYR A 367 -0.33 37.13 8.11
CA TYR A 367 -0.27 38.36 7.30
C TYR A 367 -1.19 39.45 7.83
N HIS A 368 -2.40 39.13 8.32
CA HIS A 368 -3.27 40.13 8.93
C HIS A 368 -2.63 40.83 10.15
N THR A 369 -1.82 40.12 10.94
CA THR A 369 -1.14 40.67 12.13
C THR A 369 0.24 41.26 11.84
N ALA A 370 1.00 40.70 10.90
CA ALA A 370 2.41 41.06 10.64
C ALA A 370 2.59 42.04 9.46
N ASP A 371 1.80 41.90 8.38
CA ASP A 371 1.79 42.85 7.26
C ASP A 371 0.39 43.00 6.66
N LYS A 372 -0.34 43.97 7.20
CA LYS A 372 -1.71 44.28 6.79
C LYS A 372 -1.81 44.73 5.32
N ARG A 373 -0.72 45.21 4.69
CA ARG A 373 -0.71 45.60 3.26
C ARG A 373 -0.76 44.36 2.37
N ILE A 374 0.06 43.35 2.67
CA ILE A 374 0.03 42.05 1.99
C ILE A 374 -1.33 41.38 2.21
N PHE A 375 -1.88 41.43 3.43
CA PHE A 375 -3.21 40.88 3.71
C PHE A 375 -4.32 41.53 2.87
N GLU A 376 -4.38 42.87 2.80
CA GLU A 376 -5.40 43.56 2.00
C GLU A 376 -5.20 43.35 0.49
N GLN A 377 -3.95 43.18 0.01
CA GLN A 377 -3.70 42.75 -1.37
C GLN A 377 -4.31 41.36 -1.66
N ILE A 378 -4.02 40.37 -0.80
CA ILE A 378 -4.57 39.01 -0.94
C ILE A 378 -6.11 39.05 -0.87
N LYS A 379 -6.67 39.80 0.08
CA LYS A 379 -8.12 39.95 0.25
C LYS A 379 -8.77 40.58 -0.98
N ARG A 380 -8.23 41.64 -1.56
CA ARG A 380 -8.74 42.25 -2.81
C ARG A 380 -8.70 41.28 -4.00
N THR A 381 -7.75 40.37 -4.07
CA THR A 381 -7.63 39.39 -5.17
C THR A 381 -8.45 38.10 -4.95
N TYR A 382 -8.66 37.67 -3.71
CA TYR A 382 -9.18 36.35 -3.38
C TYR A 382 -10.47 36.33 -2.54
N LEU A 383 -10.97 37.47 -2.04
CA LEU A 383 -12.29 37.56 -1.38
C LEU A 383 -13.36 38.03 -2.38
N SER A 384 -14.47 37.29 -2.49
CA SER A 384 -15.60 37.68 -3.33
C SER A 384 -16.40 38.84 -2.71
N LYS A 385 -16.92 39.77 -3.53
CA LYS A 385 -17.69 40.95 -3.08
C LYS A 385 -18.80 40.63 -2.05
N LYS A 386 -19.47 39.48 -2.19
CA LYS A 386 -20.49 38.95 -1.26
C LYS A 386 -20.02 38.84 0.20
N TRP A 387 -18.73 38.63 0.42
CA TRP A 387 -18.15 38.34 1.73
C TRP A 387 -17.36 39.50 2.35
N PHE A 388 -17.38 40.71 1.77
CA PHE A 388 -16.64 41.86 2.34
C PHE A 388 -17.15 42.31 3.71
N ASN A 389 -18.45 42.13 3.96
CA ASN A 389 -19.13 42.53 5.19
C ASN A 389 -19.28 41.37 6.20
N SER A 390 -18.73 40.18 5.92
CA SER A 390 -18.76 39.07 6.88
C SER A 390 -17.68 39.23 7.95
N ASN A 391 -17.80 38.48 9.06
CA ASN A 391 -16.79 38.53 10.12
C ASN A 391 -15.42 38.01 9.64
N PHE A 392 -14.36 38.39 10.37
CA PHE A 392 -12.97 38.11 9.98
C PHE A 392 -12.69 36.61 9.73
N GLU A 393 -13.18 35.71 10.58
CA GLU A 393 -12.99 34.26 10.42
C GLU A 393 -13.66 33.71 9.15
N ILE A 394 -14.84 34.23 8.79
CA ILE A 394 -15.50 33.89 7.51
C ILE A 394 -14.66 34.44 6.34
N GLN A 395 -14.15 35.68 6.40
CA GLN A 395 -13.29 36.22 5.34
C GLN A 395 -12.03 35.36 5.14
N ILE A 396 -11.35 34.95 6.21
CA ILE A 396 -10.15 34.09 6.16
C ILE A 396 -10.49 32.72 5.55
N LYS A 397 -11.62 32.11 5.95
CA LYS A 397 -12.10 30.83 5.41
C LYS A 397 -12.36 30.90 3.91
N GLU A 398 -13.07 31.93 3.45
CA GLU A 398 -13.44 32.10 2.05
C GLU A 398 -12.23 32.45 1.16
N ILE A 399 -11.29 33.28 1.64
CA ILE A 399 -10.01 33.53 0.94
C ILE A 399 -9.23 32.21 0.78
N ALA A 400 -9.06 31.45 1.87
CA ALA A 400 -8.37 30.16 1.82
C ALA A 400 -9.10 29.14 0.92
N HIS A 401 -10.43 29.19 0.84
CA HIS A 401 -11.22 28.35 -0.07
C HIS A 401 -10.99 28.75 -1.54
N ASN A 402 -11.04 30.05 -1.86
CA ASN A 402 -10.82 30.55 -3.21
C ASN A 402 -9.39 30.30 -3.74
N ILE A 403 -8.37 30.40 -2.89
CA ILE A 403 -6.98 30.03 -3.23
C ILE A 403 -6.90 28.53 -3.62
N ARG A 404 -7.53 27.65 -2.83
CA ARG A 404 -7.62 26.20 -3.13
C ARG A 404 -8.39 25.92 -4.41
N ASN A 405 -9.53 26.60 -4.63
CA ASN A 405 -10.33 26.45 -5.85
C ASN A 405 -9.55 26.92 -7.10
N LYS A 406 -8.79 28.01 -7.02
CA LYS A 406 -7.92 28.47 -8.13
C LYS A 406 -6.84 27.43 -8.46
N SER A 407 -6.25 26.78 -7.45
CA SER A 407 -5.31 25.66 -7.65
C SER A 407 -5.98 24.46 -8.33
N ASN A 408 -7.15 24.04 -7.85
CA ASN A 408 -7.89 22.92 -8.43
C ASN A 408 -8.32 23.21 -9.87
N ASN A 409 -8.80 24.43 -10.15
CA ASN A 409 -9.21 24.84 -11.49
C ASN A 409 -8.02 24.94 -12.45
N ARG A 410 -6.83 25.37 -12.01
CA ARG A 410 -5.59 25.29 -12.80
C ARG A 410 -5.29 23.83 -13.18
N ASN A 411 -5.29 22.92 -12.20
CA ASN A 411 -5.02 21.50 -12.42
C ASN A 411 -6.07 20.84 -13.34
N ILE A 412 -7.36 21.17 -13.20
CA ILE A 412 -8.43 20.66 -14.07
C ILE A 412 -8.31 21.22 -15.49
N LYS A 413 -8.01 22.52 -15.64
CA LYS A 413 -7.76 23.13 -16.97
C LYS A 413 -6.57 22.47 -17.65
N GLN A 414 -5.49 22.23 -16.93
CA GLN A 414 -4.28 21.59 -17.46
C GLN A 414 -4.55 20.14 -17.90
N LYS A 415 -5.27 19.35 -17.09
CA LYS A 415 -5.75 18.00 -17.47
C LYS A 415 -6.77 17.95 -18.62
N ARG A 416 -7.38 19.09 -18.99
CA ARG A 416 -8.29 19.20 -20.15
C ARG A 416 -7.58 19.68 -21.42
N ILE A 417 -6.50 20.45 -21.29
CA ILE A 417 -5.74 21.00 -22.42
C ILE A 417 -4.69 20.00 -22.92
N TYR A 418 -4.07 19.23 -22.02
CA TYR A 418 -3.05 18.24 -22.36
C TYR A 418 -3.60 16.84 -22.13
N HIS A 419 -3.55 15.99 -23.17
CA HIS A 419 -3.89 14.58 -23.03
C HIS A 419 -2.89 13.88 -22.08
N PRO A 420 -3.28 12.78 -21.39
CA PRO A 420 -2.42 12.12 -20.38
C PRO A 420 -1.06 11.60 -20.87
N GLN A 421 -0.85 11.56 -22.19
CA GLN A 421 0.36 11.07 -22.86
C GLN A 421 1.16 12.19 -23.56
N GLN A 422 0.70 13.45 -23.47
CA GLN A 422 1.27 14.58 -24.19
C GLN A 422 2.18 15.41 -23.26
N LEU A 423 3.49 15.41 -23.52
CA LEU A 423 4.47 16.15 -22.72
C LEU A 423 4.23 17.66 -22.80
N ASN A 424 4.03 18.30 -21.65
CA ASN A 424 3.88 19.74 -21.56
C ASN A 424 5.26 20.43 -21.48
N ILE A 425 5.70 20.95 -22.62
CA ILE A 425 7.00 21.64 -22.77
C ILE A 425 7.17 22.81 -21.78
N LEU A 426 6.09 23.48 -21.38
CA LEU A 426 6.15 24.58 -20.41
C LEU A 426 6.44 24.12 -18.97
N GLU A 427 6.08 22.88 -18.60
CA GLU A 427 6.46 22.29 -17.30
C GLU A 427 7.91 21.80 -17.27
N LEU A 428 8.47 21.44 -18.43
CA LEU A 428 9.89 21.07 -18.57
C LEU A 428 10.83 22.28 -18.52
N ILE A 429 10.41 23.43 -19.04
CA ILE A 429 11.29 24.61 -19.21
C ILE A 429 11.18 25.60 -18.02
N ASN A 430 10.20 25.44 -17.13
CA ASN A 430 10.11 26.17 -15.84
C ASN A 430 10.05 27.71 -15.97
N ILE A 431 9.67 28.22 -17.16
CA ILE A 431 9.46 29.66 -17.39
C ILE A 431 8.14 30.09 -16.76
N LYS A 432 8.23 31.07 -15.86
CA LYS A 432 7.09 31.71 -15.20
C LYS A 432 6.66 32.94 -16.01
N HIS A 433 5.35 33.11 -16.15
CA HIS A 433 4.69 34.41 -16.38
C HIS A 433 4.10 34.89 -15.06
#